data_AF-A0A401M6G9-F1
#
_entry.id   AF-A0A401M6G9-F1
#
_cell.length_a   1.000
_cell.length_b   1.000
_cell.length_c   1.000
_cell.angle_alpha   90.00
_cell.angle_beta   90.00
_cell.angle_gamma   90.00
#
_symmetry.space_group_name_H-M   'P 1'
#
loop_
_entity.id
_entity.type
_entity.pdbx_description
1 polymer ?
#
loop_
_entity_poly.entity_id
_entity_poly.type
_entity_poly.pdbx_seq_one_letter_code
_entity_poly.pdbx_strand_id
1 'polypeptide(L)'
;MAAKSGHSRGSTVDLTLYDLATRELAPMGGDHDLMDSVSHHGAKGVTQAEARNRQYLRSIMETCGFSAYDYEWWHYTLKNEPYPDTYFDFPIT
;
A
#
# COMPACT_ATOMS: atom_id res chain seq x y z
N MET A 1 15.32 -0.86 6.76
CA MET A 1 15.15 -2.18 6.12
C MET A 1 14.55 -3.13 7.14
N ALA A 2 13.31 -3.57 6.93
CA ALA A 2 12.71 -4.59 7.78
C ALA A 2 13.42 -5.92 7.49
N ALA A 3 14.13 -6.47 8.49
CA ALA A 3 14.85 -7.75 8.37
C ALA A 3 13.91 -8.96 8.23
N LYS A 4 12.59 -8.75 8.29
CA LYS A 4 11.51 -9.70 7.99
C LYS A 4 10.38 -8.91 7.33
N SER A 5 10.19 -9.06 6.02
CA SER A 5 9.16 -8.35 5.27
C SER A 5 7.82 -9.11 5.35
N GLY A 6 6.72 -8.40 5.58
CA GLY A 6 5.37 -8.99 5.50
C GLY A 6 5.10 -9.65 4.15
N HIS A 7 5.72 -9.13 3.08
CA HIS A 7 5.67 -9.69 1.73
C HIS A 7 6.12 -11.15 1.64
N SER A 8 7.09 -11.56 2.46
CA SER A 8 7.55 -12.96 2.50
C SER A 8 6.50 -13.92 3.06
N ARG A 9 5.42 -13.43 3.69
CA ARG A 9 4.28 -14.23 4.16
C ARG A 9 3.18 -14.37 3.11
N GLY A 10 3.38 -13.81 1.91
CA GLY A 10 2.49 -13.93 0.76
C GLY A 10 1.13 -13.24 0.89
N SER A 11 0.94 -12.41 1.92
CA SER A 11 -0.34 -11.78 2.26
C SER A 11 -0.29 -10.25 2.27
N THR A 12 0.79 -9.69 1.73
CA THR A 12 1.02 -8.25 1.64
C THR A 12 1.07 -7.84 0.17
N VAL A 13 0.47 -6.69 -0.14
CA VAL A 13 0.37 -6.13 -1.48
C VAL A 13 0.71 -4.65 -1.46
N ASP A 14 1.43 -4.22 -2.49
CA ASP A 14 1.70 -2.81 -2.78
C ASP A 14 0.92 -2.44 -4.04
N LEU A 15 0.05 -1.41 -3.96
CA LEU A 15 -0.80 -1.02 -5.09
C LEU A 15 -1.14 0.47 -5.12
N THR A 16 -1.58 0.91 -6.29
CA THR A 16 -2.14 2.24 -6.54
C THR A 16 -3.48 2.15 -7.28
N LEU A 17 -4.17 3.28 -7.44
CA LEU A 17 -5.39 3.40 -8.22
C LEU A 17 -5.07 3.98 -9.60
N TYR A 18 -5.89 3.62 -10.59
CA TYR A 18 -5.90 4.27 -11.90
C TYR A 18 -7.34 4.53 -12.32
N ASP A 19 -7.54 5.57 -13.12
CA ASP A 19 -8.86 5.92 -13.64
C ASP A 19 -9.23 4.99 -14.81
N LEU A 20 -10.41 4.38 -14.76
CA LEU A 20 -10.84 3.41 -15.78
C LEU A 20 -11.18 4.06 -17.13
N ALA A 21 -11.57 5.33 -17.13
CA ALA A 21 -11.93 6.06 -18.34
C ALA A 21 -10.69 6.64 -19.04
N THR A 22 -9.77 7.27 -18.29
CA THR A 22 -8.56 7.89 -18.84
C THR A 22 -7.38 6.93 -18.91
N ARG A 23 -7.39 5.85 -18.12
CA ARG A 23 -6.26 4.92 -17.91
C ARG A 23 -5.02 5.55 -17.29
N GLU A 24 -5.18 6.72 -16.67
CA GLU A 24 -4.09 7.40 -15.98
C GLU A 24 -4.01 6.96 -14.51
N LEU A 25 -2.80 6.90 -13.97
CA LEU A 25 -2.60 6.64 -12.55
C LEU A 25 -3.19 7.79 -11.72
N ALA A 26 -3.91 7.45 -10.66
CA ALA A 26 -4.38 8.45 -9.72
C ALA A 26 -3.16 9.10 -9.04
N PRO A 27 -3.07 10.43 -8.99
CA PRO A 27 -1.97 11.09 -8.31
C PRO A 27 -2.06 10.79 -6.81
N MET A 28 -0.99 10.27 -6.24
CA MET A 28 -0.91 9.91 -4.82
C MET A 28 0.06 10.82 -4.05
N GLY A 29 0.81 11.70 -4.72
CA GLY A 29 1.82 12.57 -4.12
C GLY A 29 3.05 11.77 -3.70
N GLY A 30 4.22 12.13 -4.23
CA GLY A 30 5.44 11.32 -4.11
C GLY A 30 5.39 10.06 -4.97
N ASP A 31 6.56 9.60 -5.42
CA ASP A 31 6.68 8.38 -6.21
C ASP A 31 6.42 7.14 -5.34
N HIS A 32 5.93 6.06 -5.95
CA HIS A 32 5.86 4.74 -5.33
C HIS A 32 7.28 4.33 -4.87
N ASP A 33 7.41 3.71 -3.69
CA ASP A 33 8.68 3.34 -3.04
C ASP A 33 9.57 4.49 -2.56
N LEU A 34 9.05 5.73 -2.53
CA LEU A 34 9.79 6.82 -1.89
C LEU A 34 9.76 6.65 -0.36
N MET A 35 10.88 6.28 0.25
CA MET A 35 11.02 6.10 1.70
C MET A 35 11.19 7.44 2.44
N ASP A 36 10.23 8.36 2.27
CA ASP A 36 10.20 9.67 2.92
C ASP A 36 8.88 9.85 3.68
N SER A 37 8.88 10.77 4.65
CA SER A 37 7.72 11.24 5.40
C SER A 37 6.51 11.61 4.52
N VAL A 38 6.73 11.98 3.27
CA VAL A 38 5.65 12.22 2.29
C VAL A 38 4.84 10.95 1.99
N SER A 39 5.39 9.76 2.22
CA SER A 39 4.74 8.48 1.94
C SER A 39 3.82 8.00 3.06
N HIS A 40 3.86 8.65 4.22
CA HIS A 40 2.98 8.32 5.33
C HIS A 40 1.51 8.65 4.98
N HIS A 41 0.56 7.88 5.52
CA HIS A 41 -0.83 8.30 5.53
C HIS A 41 -0.98 9.60 6.34
N GLY A 42 -1.62 10.61 5.74
CA GLY A 42 -1.78 11.93 6.36
C GLY A 42 -0.54 12.83 6.32
N ALA A 43 0.45 12.51 5.48
CA ALA A 43 1.62 13.33 5.28
C ALA A 43 1.27 14.80 4.93
N LYS A 44 2.09 15.72 5.43
CA LYS A 44 2.04 17.14 5.02
C LYS A 44 2.83 17.30 3.72
N GLY A 45 2.39 18.21 2.85
CA GLY A 45 3.07 18.48 1.58
C GLY A 45 2.51 17.75 0.37
N VAL A 46 1.46 16.94 0.54
CA VAL A 46 0.63 16.44 -0.57
C VAL A 46 -0.57 17.36 -0.80
N THR A 47 -1.04 17.43 -2.03
CA THR A 47 -2.26 18.15 -2.39
C THR A 47 -3.48 17.48 -1.76
N GLN A 48 -4.58 18.25 -1.64
CA GLN A 48 -5.83 17.72 -1.11
C GLN A 48 -6.41 16.59 -1.98
N ALA A 49 -6.18 16.62 -3.29
CA ALA A 49 -6.61 15.55 -4.19
C ALA A 49 -5.84 14.24 -3.93
N GLU A 50 -4.53 14.32 -3.80
CA GLU A 50 -3.67 13.17 -3.49
C GLU A 50 -4.01 12.55 -2.13
N ALA A 51 -4.22 13.39 -1.11
CA ALA A 51 -4.65 12.93 0.21
C ALA A 51 -5.99 12.17 0.16
N ARG A 52 -6.96 12.66 -0.62
CA ARG A 52 -8.24 11.98 -0.84
C ARG A 52 -8.06 10.65 -1.57
N ASN A 53 -7.22 10.60 -2.59
CA ASN A 53 -6.95 9.36 -3.33
C ASN A 53 -6.35 8.28 -2.41
N ARG A 54 -5.39 8.65 -1.55
CA ARG A 54 -4.82 7.75 -0.53
C ARG A 54 -5.86 7.26 0.47
N GLN A 55 -6.73 8.14 0.95
CA GLN A 55 -7.82 7.77 1.86
C GLN A 55 -8.82 6.82 1.18
N TYR A 56 -9.12 7.07 -0.08
CA TYR A 56 -10.02 6.23 -0.86
C TYR A 56 -9.44 4.82 -1.09
N LEU A 57 -8.17 4.73 -1.49
CA LEU A 57 -7.45 3.46 -1.58
C LEU A 57 -7.48 2.71 -0.24
N ARG A 58 -7.11 3.38 0.85
CA ARG A 58 -7.15 2.80 2.20
C ARG A 58 -8.52 2.26 2.56
N SER A 59 -9.57 3.03 2.31
CA SER A 59 -10.95 2.64 2.62
C SER A 59 -11.38 1.38 1.84
N ILE A 60 -11.03 1.29 0.56
CA ILE A 60 -11.28 0.08 -0.26
C ILE A 60 -10.56 -1.12 0.35
N MET A 61 -9.26 -0.99 0.60
CA MET A 61 -8.44 -2.08 1.10
C MET A 61 -8.90 -2.56 2.48
N GLU A 62 -9.22 -1.63 3.39
CA GLU A 62 -9.76 -1.96 4.72
C GLU A 62 -11.12 -2.67 4.64
N THR A 63 -11.98 -2.27 3.70
CA THR A 63 -13.28 -2.94 3.45
C THR A 63 -13.09 -4.35 2.89
N CYS A 64 -12.04 -4.57 2.09
CA CYS A 64 -11.66 -5.87 1.56
C CYS A 64 -10.89 -6.76 2.55
N GLY A 65 -10.75 -6.34 3.82
CA GLY A 65 -10.12 -7.13 4.87
C GLY A 65 -8.61 -6.96 5.01
N PHE A 66 -8.02 -5.96 4.36
CA PHE A 66 -6.63 -5.59 4.55
C PHE A 66 -6.45 -4.57 5.68
N SER A 67 -5.22 -4.43 6.15
CA SER A 67 -4.77 -3.40 7.08
C SER A 67 -3.73 -2.53 6.38
N ALA A 68 -3.91 -1.21 6.45
CA ALA A 68 -2.93 -0.26 5.96
C ALA A 68 -1.70 -0.21 6.88
N TYR A 69 -0.55 0.14 6.30
CA TYR A 69 0.65 0.50 7.05
C TYR A 69 0.83 2.02 7.04
N ASP A 70 0.89 2.65 8.22
CA ASP A 70 0.80 4.10 8.33
C ASP A 70 1.96 4.85 7.66
N TYR A 71 3.11 4.20 7.45
CA TYR A 71 4.30 4.81 6.86
C TYR A 71 4.40 4.68 5.33
N GLU A 72 3.59 3.82 4.71
CA GLU A 72 3.61 3.58 3.26
C GLU A 72 2.18 3.52 2.72
N TRP A 73 1.73 4.55 2.01
CA TRP A 73 0.33 4.66 1.57
C TRP A 73 -0.14 3.56 0.60
N TRP A 74 0.81 2.87 -0.04
CA TRP A 74 0.56 1.77 -0.98
C TRP A 74 0.53 0.39 -0.32
N HIS A 75 0.97 0.27 0.95
CA HIS A 75 1.26 -1.01 1.57
C HIS A 75 0.11 -1.53 2.42
N TYR A 76 -0.38 -2.73 2.06
CA TYR A 76 -1.53 -3.35 2.71
C TYR A 76 -1.26 -4.83 3.00
N THR A 77 -1.61 -5.27 4.20
CA THR A 77 -1.48 -6.68 4.61
C THR A 77 -2.85 -7.25 4.98
N LEU A 78 -3.19 -8.43 4.48
CA LEU A 78 -4.46 -9.10 4.77
C LEU A 78 -4.58 -9.35 6.28
N LYS A 79 -5.72 -9.07 6.92
CA LYS A 79 -5.86 -9.21 8.38
C LYS A 79 -5.88 -10.68 8.84
N ASN A 80 -6.55 -11.53 8.08
CA ASN A 80 -6.66 -12.97 8.37
C ASN A 80 -5.72 -13.73 7.44
N GLU A 81 -4.41 -13.50 7.60
CA GLU A 81 -3.40 -14.14 6.77
C GLU A 81 -3.47 -15.67 6.93
N PRO A 82 -3.47 -16.45 5.83
CA PRO A 82 -3.45 -17.91 5.91
C PRO A 82 -2.13 -18.46 6.46
N TYR A 83 -1.05 -17.66 6.41
CA TYR A 83 0.30 -18.10 6.77
C TYR A 83 1.06 -17.08 7.64
N PRO A 84 0.55 -16.73 8.84
CA PRO A 84 1.12 -15.65 9.65
C PRO A 84 2.57 -15.91 10.09
N ASP A 85 2.97 -17.18 10.22
CA ASP A 85 4.30 -17.62 10.70
C ASP A 85 5.18 -18.25 9.60
N THR A 86 4.71 -18.29 8.34
CA THR A 86 5.49 -18.90 7.24
C THR A 86 6.08 -17.83 6.36
N TYR A 87 7.39 -17.93 6.12
CA TYR A 87 8.13 -17.05 5.24
C TYR A 87 8.56 -17.87 4.03
N PHE A 88 8.00 -17.56 2.87
CA PHE A 88 8.29 -18.23 1.62
C PHE A 88 9.57 -17.66 0.98
N ASP A 89 10.38 -18.55 0.40
CA ASP A 89 11.62 -18.23 -0.31
C ASP A 89 11.72 -19.04 -1.62
N PHE A 90 10.65 -19.01 -2.41
CA PHE A 90 10.64 -19.59 -3.76
C PHE A 90 10.68 -18.45 -4.81
N PRO A 91 11.32 -18.68 -5.98
CA PRO A 91 11.36 -17.67 -7.04
C PRO A 91 9.97 -17.41 -7.63
N ILE A 92 9.64 -16.14 -7.84
CA ILE A 92 8.50 -15.72 -8.68
C ILE A 92 8.98 -15.75 -10.14
N THR A 93 8.36 -16.56 -10.99
CA THR A 93 8.67 -16.68 -12.43
C THR A 93 7.51 -16.26 -13.30
#